data_AF-A0A4Z2IA06-F1
#
_entry.id   AF-A0A4Z2IA06-F1
#
_cell.length_a   1.000
_cell.length_b   1.000
_cell.length_c   1.000
_cell.angle_alpha   90.00
_cell.angle_beta   90.00
_cell.angle_gamma   90.00
#
_symmetry.space_group_name_H-M   'P 1'
#
loop_
_entity.id
_entity.type
_entity.pdbx_description
1 polymer ?
#
loop_
_entity_poly.entity_id
_entity_poly.type
_entity_poly.pdbx_seq_one_letter_code
_entity_poly.pdbx_strand_id
1 'polypeptide(L)'
;MIWVVLLSLLCYLFLFLCRHSTMRGTFLSITVLIYLLLGELHMTDTTNWHKMRGSQMVVAMKAISLAFDLDRGVVTSVPSPIEFMGYIYFVGTVIFGPWISFNSYKEALEGRKMVSVIRACHGC
;
A
#
# COMPACT_ATOMS: atom_id res chain seq x y z
N MET A 1 3.56 10.81 13.18
CA MET A 1 3.93 9.40 12.90
C MET A 1 2.89 8.42 13.43
N ILE A 2 2.41 8.58 14.67
CA ILE A 2 1.41 7.68 15.31
C ILE A 2 0.14 7.44 14.47
N TRP A 3 -0.35 8.46 13.76
CA TRP A 3 -1.55 8.39 12.90
C TRP A 3 -1.37 7.49 11.68
N VAL A 4 -0.19 7.51 11.06
CA VAL A 4 0.14 6.63 9.93
C VAL A 4 0.21 5.18 10.42
N VAL A 5 0.74 4.97 11.63
CA VAL A 5 0.79 3.66 12.26
C VAL A 5 -0.61 3.13 12.55
N LEU A 6 -1.46 3.95 13.15
CA LEU A 6 -2.87 3.62 13.38
C LEU A 6 -3.59 3.23 12.08
N LEU A 7 -3.44 4.02 11.02
CA LEU A 7 -4.07 3.72 9.72
C LEU A 7 -3.61 2.37 9.17
N SER A 8 -2.31 2.06 9.23
CA SER A 8 -1.76 0.79 8.73
C SER A 8 -2.27 -0.42 9.52
N LEU A 9 -2.38 -0.28 10.85
CA LEU A 9 -2.91 -1.31 11.75
C LEU A 9 -4.39 -1.56 11.49
N LEU A 10 -5.17 -0.49 11.32
CA LEU A 10 -6.58 -0.54 10.96
C LEU A 10 -6.79 -1.23 9.62
N CYS A 11 -6.01 -0.87 8.59
CA CYS A 11 -6.04 -1.52 7.28
C CYS A 11 -5.80 -3.02 7.38
N TYR A 12 -4.76 -3.43 8.12
CA TYR A 12 -4.43 -4.84 8.26
C TYR A 12 -5.51 -5.61 9.03
N LEU A 13 -6.03 -5.05 10.13
CA LEU A 13 -7.12 -5.64 10.90
C LEU A 13 -8.38 -5.83 10.05
N PHE A 14 -8.77 -4.84 9.25
CA PHE A 14 -9.90 -4.98 8.35
C PHE A 14 -9.66 -6.00 7.23
N LEU A 15 -8.45 -6.04 6.62
CA LEU A 15 -8.10 -7.08 5.66
C LEU A 15 -8.17 -8.48 6.28
N PHE A 16 -7.76 -8.61 7.55
CA PHE A 16 -7.80 -9.86 8.30
C PHE A 16 -9.24 -10.28 8.67
N LEU A 17 -10.05 -9.37 9.21
CA LEU A 17 -11.45 -9.62 9.56
C LEU A 17 -12.28 -9.93 8.31
N CYS A 18 -12.07 -9.17 7.24
CA CYS A 18 -12.83 -9.34 6.01
C CYS A 18 -12.32 -10.47 5.13
N ARG A 19 -11.32 -11.28 5.54
CA ARG A 19 -10.67 -12.36 4.76
C ARG A 19 -11.62 -13.41 4.15
N HIS A 20 -12.91 -13.40 4.47
CA HIS A 20 -13.90 -14.29 3.85
C HIS A 20 -14.91 -13.59 2.92
N SER A 21 -15.06 -12.25 2.98
CA SER A 21 -16.08 -11.53 2.18
C SER A 21 -15.67 -11.38 0.71
N THR A 22 -16.58 -11.22 -0.25
CA THR A 22 -16.19 -10.92 -1.66
C THR A 22 -15.97 -9.43 -1.92
N MET A 23 -16.43 -8.55 -1.01
CA MET A 23 -16.41 -7.09 -1.17
C MET A 23 -15.36 -6.41 -0.27
N ARG A 24 -14.24 -7.11 0.02
CA ARG A 24 -13.24 -6.67 1.01
C ARG A 24 -12.57 -5.39 0.57
N GLY A 25 -12.21 -5.31 -0.71
CA GLY A 25 -11.46 -4.17 -1.27
C GLY A 25 -12.27 -2.88 -1.19
N THR A 26 -13.54 -2.96 -1.56
CA THR A 26 -14.47 -1.81 -1.53
C THR A 26 -14.71 -1.31 -0.11
N PHE A 27 -14.97 -2.22 0.85
CA PHE A 27 -15.22 -1.83 2.25
C PHE A 27 -13.97 -1.25 2.92
N LEU A 28 -12.79 -1.85 2.65
CA LEU A 28 -11.51 -1.34 3.12
C LEU A 28 -11.23 0.06 2.55
N SER A 29 -11.43 0.25 1.25
CA SER A 29 -11.19 1.52 0.57
C SER A 29 -12.07 2.63 1.15
N ILE A 30 -13.37 2.37 1.34
CA ILE A 30 -14.31 3.31 1.98
C ILE A 30 -13.86 3.65 3.40
N THR A 31 -13.45 2.66 4.19
CA THR A 31 -13.01 2.85 5.58
C THR A 31 -11.74 3.71 5.65
N VAL A 32 -10.76 3.44 4.78
CA VAL A 32 -9.52 4.22 4.66
C VAL A 32 -9.82 5.65 4.22
N LEU A 33 -10.69 5.84 3.23
CA LEU A 33 -11.13 7.16 2.77
C LEU A 33 -11.79 7.96 3.89
N ILE A 34 -12.72 7.36 4.64
CA ILE A 34 -13.39 8.01 5.76
C ILE A 34 -12.37 8.40 6.84
N TYR A 35 -11.42 7.51 7.17
CA TYR A 35 -10.38 7.82 8.14
C TYR A 35 -9.51 9.01 7.71
N LEU A 36 -9.11 9.07 6.44
CA LEU A 36 -8.34 10.19 5.90
C LEU A 36 -9.15 11.49 5.91
N LEU A 37 -10.42 11.42 5.54
CA LEU A 37 -11.32 12.58 5.50
C LEU A 37 -11.58 13.12 6.92
N LEU A 38 -11.81 12.23 7.88
CA LEU A 38 -11.93 12.57 9.30
C LEU A 38 -10.63 13.16 9.82
N GLY A 39 -9.48 12.61 9.41
CA GLY A 39 -8.17 13.19 9.74
C GLY A 39 -8.00 14.60 9.20
N GLU A 40 -8.31 14.83 7.92
CA GLU A 40 -8.23 16.16 7.26
C GLU A 40 -9.22 17.17 7.86
N LEU A 41 -10.45 16.75 8.20
CA LEU A 41 -11.49 17.63 8.72
C LEU A 41 -11.36 17.90 10.23
N HIS A 42 -10.88 16.94 11.01
CA HIS A 42 -10.81 17.05 12.47
C HIS A 42 -9.51 17.71 12.95
N MET A 43 -8.40 17.58 12.20
CA MET A 43 -7.10 18.18 12.58
C MET A 43 -6.89 19.54 11.92
N THR A 44 -7.60 20.55 12.43
CA THR A 44 -7.36 21.98 12.11
C THR A 44 -6.19 22.53 12.95
N ASP A 45 -5.04 21.84 12.95
CA ASP A 45 -3.76 22.34 13.48
C ASP A 45 -2.74 22.36 12.34
N THR A 46 -2.69 23.50 11.65
CA THR A 46 -2.07 23.71 10.32
C THR A 46 -0.57 23.42 10.27
N THR A 47 0.17 23.46 11.38
CA THR A 47 1.64 23.37 11.36
C THR A 47 2.19 21.93 11.31
N ASN A 48 1.52 20.96 11.91
CA ASN A 48 1.97 19.56 11.90
C ASN A 48 1.32 18.74 10.79
N TRP A 49 0.07 19.04 10.44
CA TRP A 49 -0.70 18.32 9.43
C TRP A 49 -0.11 18.47 8.02
N HIS A 50 0.26 19.68 7.63
CA HIS A 50 0.82 19.96 6.30
C HIS A 50 2.14 19.21 6.03
N LYS A 51 2.96 18.95 7.05
CA LYS A 51 4.22 18.22 6.91
C LYS A 51 4.01 16.71 6.69
N MET A 52 2.93 16.14 7.21
CA MET A 52 2.67 14.69 7.12
C MET A 52 1.73 14.29 5.97
N ARG A 53 0.98 15.24 5.39
CA ARG A 53 0.00 15.01 4.31
C ARG A 53 0.56 14.18 3.15
N GLY A 54 1.77 14.51 2.67
CA GLY A 54 2.38 13.80 1.54
C GLY A 54 2.58 12.32 1.80
N SER A 55 3.20 11.98 2.93
CA SER A 55 3.46 10.58 3.31
C SER A 55 2.18 9.77 3.53
N GLN A 56 1.17 10.37 4.16
CA GLN A 56 -0.09 9.69 4.49
C GLN A 56 -0.93 9.40 3.24
N MET A 57 -0.93 10.31 2.26
CA MET A 57 -1.61 10.09 0.98
C MET A 57 -1.00 8.93 0.19
N VAL A 58 0.34 8.82 0.15
CA VAL A 58 1.01 7.71 -0.54
C VAL A 58 0.70 6.37 0.15
N VAL A 59 0.73 6.34 1.49
CA VAL A 59 0.37 5.14 2.27
C VAL A 59 -1.08 4.73 2.00
N ALA A 60 -2.01 5.69 1.98
CA ALA A 60 -3.40 5.43 1.66
C ALA A 60 -3.59 4.87 0.25
N MET A 61 -2.95 5.47 -0.75
CA MET A 61 -2.99 4.98 -2.13
C MET A 61 -2.45 3.56 -2.22
N LYS A 62 -1.32 3.25 -1.58
CA LYS A 62 -0.75 1.89 -1.53
C LYS A 62 -1.72 0.89 -0.92
N ALA A 63 -2.37 1.24 0.19
CA ALA A 63 -3.33 0.39 0.89
C ALA A 63 -4.59 0.14 0.04
N ILE A 64 -5.15 1.19 -0.57
CA ILE A 64 -6.35 1.09 -1.43
C ILE A 64 -6.05 0.24 -2.66
N SER A 65 -4.92 0.46 -3.32
CA SER A 65 -4.56 -0.32 -4.50
C SER A 65 -4.37 -1.80 -4.19
N LEU A 66 -3.69 -2.13 -3.08
CA LEU A 66 -3.60 -3.51 -2.63
C LEU A 66 -4.97 -4.12 -2.35
N ALA A 67 -5.88 -3.35 -1.75
CA ALA A 67 -7.23 -3.79 -1.47
C ALA A 67 -8.01 -4.13 -2.74
N PHE A 68 -7.89 -3.31 -3.79
CA PHE A 68 -8.51 -3.57 -5.09
C PHE A 68 -7.82 -4.70 -5.86
N ASP A 69 -6.50 -4.84 -5.75
CA ASP A 69 -5.76 -5.94 -6.37
C ASP A 69 -6.16 -7.30 -5.75
N LEU A 70 -6.47 -7.32 -4.45
CA LEU A 70 -7.06 -8.48 -3.76
C LEU A 70 -8.50 -8.75 -4.23
N ASP A 71 -9.32 -7.70 -4.41
CA ASP A 71 -10.71 -7.81 -4.86
C ASP A 71 -10.81 -8.36 -6.29
N ARG A 72 -9.88 -7.95 -7.16
CA ARG A 72 -9.78 -8.40 -8.56
C ARG A 72 -9.12 -9.77 -8.72
N GLY A 73 -8.63 -10.37 -7.63
CA GLY A 73 -7.91 -11.64 -7.65
C GLY A 73 -6.51 -11.55 -8.30
N VAL A 74 -5.98 -10.34 -8.51
CA VAL A 74 -4.61 -10.10 -9.00
C VAL A 74 -3.59 -10.53 -7.93
N VAL A 75 -3.96 -10.40 -6.65
CA VAL A 75 -3.23 -10.95 -5.51
C VAL A 75 -4.06 -12.11 -4.94
N THR A 76 -3.51 -13.32 -5.00
CA THR A 76 -4.22 -14.58 -4.66
C THR A 76 -4.57 -14.74 -3.19
N SER A 77 -3.88 -14.05 -2.28
CA SER A 77 -4.13 -14.13 -0.84
C SER A 77 -3.68 -12.86 -0.12
N VAL A 78 -4.27 -12.60 1.06
CA VAL A 78 -3.87 -11.46 1.90
C VAL A 78 -2.38 -11.62 2.25
N PRO A 79 -1.53 -10.63 1.93
CA PRO A 79 -0.10 -10.72 2.20
C PRO A 79 0.16 -10.81 3.70
N SER A 80 1.27 -11.45 4.07
CA SER A 80 1.66 -11.57 5.48
C SER A 80 1.84 -10.18 6.10
N PRO A 81 1.67 -10.03 7.44
CA PRO A 81 1.83 -8.74 8.08
C PRO A 81 3.22 -8.13 7.83
N ILE A 82 4.24 -8.97 7.68
CA ILE A 82 5.62 -8.55 7.38
C ILE A 82 5.73 -7.99 5.95
N GLU A 83 5.15 -8.67 4.96
CA GLU A 83 5.12 -8.17 3.57
C GLU A 83 4.31 -6.87 3.44
N PHE A 84 3.16 -6.80 4.11
CA PHE A 84 2.30 -5.61 4.12
C PHE A 84 3.00 -4.42 4.76
N MET A 85 3.60 -4.61 5.95
CA MET A 85 4.34 -3.57 6.65
C MET A 85 5.57 -3.12 5.87
N GLY A 86 6.29 -4.06 5.24
CA GLY A 86 7.42 -3.75 4.35
C GLY A 86 7.02 -2.89 3.15
N TYR A 87 5.91 -3.22 2.49
CA TYR A 87 5.40 -2.47 1.34
C TYR A 87 4.87 -1.07 1.71
N ILE A 88 4.17 -0.96 2.84
CA ILE A 88 3.58 0.30 3.33
C ILE A 88 4.64 1.25 3.89
N TYR A 89 5.62 0.74 4.65
CA TYR A 89 6.64 1.56 5.32
C TYR A 89 7.94 1.70 4.57
N PHE A 90 8.00 1.28 3.30
CA PHE A 90 9.21 1.44 2.52
C PHE A 90 9.56 2.93 2.36
N VAL A 91 10.50 3.40 3.19
CA VAL A 91 10.87 4.81 3.38
C VAL A 91 11.24 5.48 2.05
N GLY A 92 11.91 4.73 1.16
CA GLY A 92 12.28 5.19 -0.18
C GLY A 92 11.08 5.56 -1.07
N THR A 93 9.92 4.93 -0.85
CA THR A 93 8.68 5.25 -1.60
C THR A 93 7.72 6.17 -0.87
N VAL A 94 7.77 6.21 0.47
CA VAL A 94 6.86 7.05 1.27
C VAL A 94 7.31 8.52 1.29
N ILE A 95 8.62 8.79 1.26
CA ILE A 95 9.15 10.16 1.36
C ILE A 95 9.50 10.74 -0.02
N PHE A 96 10.10 9.96 -0.91
CA PHE A 96 10.66 10.47 -2.18
C PHE A 96 10.26 9.69 -3.43
N GLY A 97 9.57 8.55 -3.29
CA GLY A 97 9.34 7.66 -4.42
C GLY A 97 7.92 7.72 -4.99
N PRO A 98 7.74 7.32 -6.26
CA PRO A 98 6.44 7.22 -6.88
C PRO A 98 5.60 6.12 -6.21
N TRP A 99 4.28 6.22 -6.37
CA TRP A 99 3.40 5.11 -6.04
C TRP A 99 3.74 3.89 -6.92
N ILE A 100 3.91 2.74 -6.28
CA ILE A 100 4.19 1.45 -6.93
C ILE A 100 3.15 0.44 -6.47
N SER A 101 2.71 -0.44 -7.36
CA SER A 101 1.78 -1.53 -7.01
C SER A 101 2.47 -2.61 -6.17
N PHE A 102 1.69 -3.40 -5.45
CA PHE A 102 2.22 -4.47 -4.60
C PHE A 102 2.96 -5.55 -5.40
N ASN A 103 2.46 -5.91 -6.58
CA ASN A 103 3.15 -6.87 -7.46
C ASN A 103 4.51 -6.35 -7.93
N SER A 104 4.60 -5.07 -8.32
CA SER A 104 5.88 -4.47 -8.72
C SER A 104 6.89 -4.47 -7.58
N TYR A 105 6.42 -4.23 -6.34
CA TYR A 105 7.24 -4.34 -5.14
C TYR A 105 7.74 -5.77 -4.92
N LYS A 106 6.85 -6.76 -5.09
CA LYS A 106 7.19 -8.18 -4.92
C LYS A 106 8.19 -8.65 -5.97
N GLU A 107 8.01 -8.29 -7.23
CA GLU A 107 8.95 -8.60 -8.32
C GLU A 107 10.34 -7.98 -8.08
N ALA A 108 10.39 -6.76 -7.52
CA ALA A 108 11.66 -6.12 -7.15
C ALA A 108 12.35 -6.84 -5.99
N LEU A 109 11.58 -7.34 -5.01
CA LEU A 109 12.08 -8.07 -3.85
C LEU A 109 12.58 -9.48 -4.22
N GLU A 110 11.87 -10.16 -5.12
CA GLU A 110 12.23 -11.49 -5.62
C GLU A 110 13.44 -11.46 -6.56
N GLY A 111 13.80 -10.27 -7.07
CA GLY A 111 14.97 -10.04 -7.90
C GLY A 111 14.81 -10.71 -9.26
N ARG A 112 14.68 -9.92 -10.33
CA ARG A 112 14.84 -10.49 -11.67
C ARG A 112 16.20 -11.19 -11.75
N LYS A 113 16.19 -12.51 -11.92
CA LYS A 113 17.28 -13.21 -12.63
C LYS A 113 17.33 -12.56 -14.01
N MET A 114 18.11 -11.50 -14.16
CA MET A 114 18.43 -10.85 -15.44
C MET A 114 19.33 -11.79 -16.27
N VAL A 115 18.85 -12.97 -16.63
CA VAL A 115 19.60 -13.96 -17.42
C VAL A 115 19.07 -14.07 -18.86
N SER A 116 17.87 -13.57 -19.20
CA SER A 116 17.33 -13.73 -20.55
C SER A 116 17.50 -12.53 -21.49
N VAL A 117 17.73 -11.31 -21.00
CA VAL A 117 17.89 -10.14 -21.91
C VAL A 117 19.29 -10.08 -22.53
N ILE A 118 20.34 -10.54 -21.84
CA ILE A 118 21.70 -10.59 -22.41
C ILE A 118 21.81 -11.66 -23.52
N ARG A 119 20.97 -12.70 -23.52
CA ARG A 119 20.94 -13.69 -24.60
C ARG A 119 20.25 -13.22 -25.88
N ALA A 120 19.41 -12.18 -25.80
CA ALA A 120 18.75 -11.61 -26.98
C ALA A 120 19.65 -10.63 -27.76
N CYS A 121 20.68 -10.06 -27.14
CA CYS A 121 21.61 -9.13 -27.80
C CYS A 121 22.87 -9.79 -28.39
N HIS A 122 23.10 -11.08 -28.14
CA HIS A 122 24.28 -11.82 -28.65
C HIS A 122 23.98 -12.73 -29.85
N GLY A 123 22.78 -12.61 -30.44
CA GLY A 123 22.31 -13.40 -31.57
C GLY A 123 21.98 -12.60 -32.84
N CYS A 124 22.47 -11.35 -32.94
CA CYS A 124 22.49 -10.58 -34.18
C CYS A 124 23.93 -10.45 -34.66
#